data_AF-A0A7W1BEI5-F1
#
_entry.id   AF-A0A7W1BEI5-F1
#
_cell.length_a   1.000
_cell.length_b   1.000
_cell.length_c   1.000
_cell.angle_alpha   90.00
_cell.angle_beta   90.00
_cell.angle_gamma   90.00
#
_symmetry.space_group_name_H-M   'P 1'
#
loop_
_entity.id
_entity.type
_entity.pdbx_description
1 polymer ?
#
loop_
_entity_poly.entity_id
_entity_poly.type
_entity_poly.pdbx_seq_one_letter_code
_entity_poly.pdbx_strand_id
1 'polypeptide(L)'
;LPTPPEVLIPRQDRIVTLSGGVAEGPLAGGNLTLLQCLIGTPYFPELDGAILFLEDVGEDLYRVDRMLAHLRMVGALDRLAGVLVGRFTDLERNMADGALGFDEVLETYLGRLGIPAGFGFPVGHIDDQWTLPLGVRARFDAEAGELELLEAAVA
;
A
#
# COMPACT_ATOMS: atom_id res chain seq x y z
N LEU A 1 -20.71 22.04 31.81
CA LEU A 1 -19.92 20.92 31.26
C LEU A 1 -18.50 21.43 31.10
N PRO A 2 -17.45 20.67 31.49
CA PRO A 2 -16.08 21.06 31.20
C PRO A 2 -15.92 21.19 29.68
N THR A 3 -15.23 22.23 29.22
CA THR A 3 -14.88 22.39 27.81
C THR A 3 -14.04 21.18 27.40
N PRO A 4 -14.39 20.45 26.33
CA PRO A 4 -13.56 19.35 25.87
C PRO A 4 -12.14 19.87 25.56
N PRO A 5 -11.10 19.07 25.82
CA PRO A 5 -9.73 19.47 25.53
C PRO A 5 -9.59 19.85 24.05
N GLU A 6 -8.87 20.93 23.77
CA GLU A 6 -8.55 21.37 22.42
C GLU A 6 -7.46 20.45 21.85
N VAL A 7 -7.89 19.28 21.35
CA VAL A 7 -7.00 18.28 20.76
C VAL A 7 -6.85 18.59 19.28
N LEU A 8 -5.64 18.96 18.86
CA LEU A 8 -5.28 19.13 17.46
C LEU A 8 -4.85 17.77 16.90
N ILE A 9 -5.54 17.31 15.86
CA ILE A 9 -5.25 16.03 15.19
C ILE A 9 -4.83 16.35 13.75
N PRO A 10 -3.66 15.89 13.29
CA PRO A 10 -3.28 16.00 11.88
C PRO A 10 -4.34 15.35 10.99
N ARG A 11 -4.70 16.01 9.89
CA ARG A 11 -5.69 15.50 8.93
C ARG A 11 -5.08 15.12 7.57
N GLN A 12 -3.83 15.48 7.36
CA GLN A 12 -3.07 15.23 6.14
C GLN A 12 -1.82 14.46 6.50
N ASP A 13 -1.26 13.80 5.49
CA ASP A 13 0.01 13.08 5.55
C ASP A 13 0.13 12.04 6.65
N ARG A 14 -1.00 11.42 7.00
CA ARG A 14 -1.04 10.33 7.96
C ARG A 14 -0.81 9.00 7.28
N ILE A 15 0.05 8.20 7.91
CA ILE A 15 0.11 6.76 7.71
C ILE A 15 -0.98 6.14 8.58
N VAL A 16 -1.75 5.23 7.99
CA VAL A 16 -2.86 4.54 8.65
C VAL A 16 -2.61 3.04 8.58
N THR A 17 -2.63 2.39 9.73
CA THR A 17 -2.52 0.93 9.86
C THR A 17 -3.84 0.27 9.47
N LEU A 18 -3.79 -0.72 8.58
CA LEU A 18 -4.89 -1.64 8.28
C LEU A 18 -4.78 -2.89 9.13
N SER A 19 -3.57 -3.45 9.22
CA SER A 19 -3.26 -4.63 10.04
C SER A 19 -1.88 -4.43 10.67
N GLY A 20 -1.80 -4.64 11.99
CA GLY A 20 -0.60 -4.36 12.77
C GLY A 20 0.49 -5.43 12.62
N GLY A 21 1.63 -5.18 13.26
CA GLY A 21 2.77 -6.09 13.32
C GLY A 21 3.98 -5.65 12.50
N VAL A 22 4.97 -6.54 12.48
CA VAL A 22 6.29 -6.31 11.87
C VAL A 22 6.61 -7.41 10.88
N ALA A 23 7.12 -7.03 9.73
CA ALA A 23 7.56 -7.94 8.68
C ALA A 23 8.96 -7.58 8.19
N GLU A 24 9.68 -8.57 7.69
CA GLU A 24 10.89 -8.34 6.92
C GLU A 24 10.87 -9.14 5.62
N GLY A 25 11.31 -8.52 4.53
CA GLY A 25 11.30 -9.13 3.21
C GLY A 25 11.97 -8.22 2.17
N PRO A 26 12.22 -8.73 0.96
CA PRO A 26 12.59 -7.86 -0.15
C PRO A 26 11.45 -6.90 -0.47
N LEU A 27 11.78 -5.64 -0.80
CA LEU A 27 10.83 -4.69 -1.36
C LEU A 27 10.51 -5.07 -2.80
N ALA A 28 9.23 -5.20 -3.11
CA ALA A 28 8.74 -5.46 -4.48
C ALA A 28 7.43 -4.70 -4.72
N GLY A 29 7.11 -4.41 -5.99
CA GLY A 29 5.87 -3.72 -6.34
C GLY A 29 6.11 -2.50 -7.22
N GLY A 30 5.29 -1.47 -7.04
CA GLY A 30 5.30 -0.27 -7.88
C GLY A 30 3.92 0.28 -8.13
N ASN A 31 3.76 0.83 -9.32
CA ASN A 31 2.48 1.26 -9.85
C ASN A 31 1.52 0.06 -9.99
N LEU A 32 0.33 0.13 -9.38
CA LEU A 32 -0.66 -0.96 -9.35
C LEU A 32 -1.11 -1.35 -10.76
N THR A 33 -1.41 -0.36 -11.61
CA THR A 33 -1.81 -0.59 -13.00
C THR A 33 -0.74 -1.33 -13.79
N LEU A 34 0.53 -0.90 -13.71
CA LEU A 34 1.63 -1.57 -14.40
C LEU A 34 1.89 -2.96 -13.82
N LEU A 35 1.85 -3.14 -12.50
CA LEU A 35 2.00 -4.45 -11.86
C LEU A 35 0.92 -5.42 -12.36
N GLN A 36 -0.33 -4.97 -12.47
CA GLN A 36 -1.41 -5.77 -13.05
C GLN A 36 -1.08 -6.18 -14.50
N CYS A 37 -0.58 -5.26 -15.33
CA CYS A 37 -0.25 -5.54 -16.73
C CYS A 37 0.87 -6.59 -16.91
N LEU A 38 1.73 -6.77 -15.90
CA LEU A 38 2.83 -7.74 -15.96
C LEU A 38 2.40 -9.17 -15.63
N ILE A 39 1.21 -9.39 -15.06
CA ILE A 39 0.70 -10.71 -14.68
C ILE A 39 0.72 -11.66 -15.89
N GLY A 40 1.29 -12.86 -15.69
CA GLY A 40 1.40 -13.88 -16.73
C GLY A 40 2.57 -13.67 -17.70
N THR A 41 3.38 -12.62 -17.53
CA THR A 41 4.62 -12.41 -18.28
C THR A 41 5.84 -12.85 -17.48
N PRO A 42 7.00 -13.11 -18.13
CA PRO A 42 8.27 -13.38 -17.42
C PRO A 42 8.79 -12.20 -16.59
N TYR A 43 8.15 -11.03 -16.67
CA TYR A 43 8.56 -9.80 -15.98
C TYR A 43 7.72 -9.51 -14.74
N PHE A 44 6.73 -10.34 -14.42
CA PHE A 44 6.02 -10.22 -13.14
C PHE A 44 7.02 -10.48 -12.00
N PRO A 45 7.11 -9.60 -10.98
CA PRO A 45 8.09 -9.75 -9.92
C PRO A 45 7.77 -10.96 -9.05
N GLU A 46 8.81 -11.53 -8.44
CA GLU A 46 8.64 -12.50 -7.36
C GLU A 46 8.10 -11.77 -6.12
N LEU A 47 7.01 -12.28 -5.56
CA LEU A 47 6.29 -11.67 -4.44
C LEU A 47 6.29 -12.56 -3.19
N ASP A 48 6.69 -13.82 -3.31
CA ASP A 48 6.76 -14.73 -2.17
C ASP A 48 7.71 -14.19 -1.08
N GLY A 49 7.13 -13.89 0.10
CA GLY A 49 7.85 -13.32 1.24
C GLY A 49 8.23 -11.85 1.07
N ALA A 50 7.74 -11.17 0.04
CA ALA A 50 8.06 -9.76 -0.21
C ALA A 50 7.22 -8.81 0.66
N ILE A 51 7.78 -7.64 0.94
CA ILE A 51 7.00 -6.47 1.36
C ILE A 51 6.55 -5.79 0.07
N LEU A 52 5.27 -5.96 -0.26
CA LEU A 52 4.68 -5.39 -1.46
C LEU A 52 4.39 -3.91 -1.22
N PHE A 53 4.86 -3.03 -2.11
CA PHE A 53 4.39 -1.65 -2.13
C PHE A 53 3.56 -1.34 -3.37
N LEU A 54 2.49 -0.55 -3.20
CA LEU A 54 1.56 -0.20 -4.27
C LEU A 54 1.26 1.31 -4.26
N GLU A 55 1.30 1.93 -5.42
CA GLU A 55 0.88 3.32 -5.65
C GLU A 55 0.18 3.44 -7.02
N ASP A 56 -0.54 4.53 -7.28
CA ASP A 56 -1.07 4.81 -8.62
C ASP A 56 -1.46 6.29 -8.78
N VAL A 57 -1.77 6.72 -10.02
CA VAL A 57 -2.21 8.09 -10.32
C VAL A 57 -3.30 8.12 -11.40
N GLY A 58 -4.31 8.97 -11.21
CA GLY A 58 -5.33 9.24 -12.22
C GLY A 58 -6.29 8.08 -12.49
N GLU A 59 -6.47 7.21 -11.50
CA GLU A 59 -7.34 6.04 -11.59
C GLU A 59 -8.72 6.30 -10.99
N ASP A 60 -9.72 5.59 -11.50
CA ASP A 60 -11.03 5.50 -10.84
C ASP A 60 -10.98 4.48 -9.70
N LEU A 61 -11.67 4.72 -8.58
CA LEU A 61 -11.69 3.79 -7.46
C LEU A 61 -12.18 2.37 -7.85
N TYR A 62 -13.15 2.25 -8.76
CA TYR A 62 -13.60 0.92 -9.23
C TYR A 62 -12.51 0.17 -10.01
N ARG A 63 -11.56 0.89 -10.63
CA ARG A 63 -10.42 0.26 -11.30
C ARG A 63 -9.43 -0.26 -10.27
N VAL A 64 -9.14 0.52 -9.23
CA VAL A 64 -8.31 0.05 -8.10
C VAL A 64 -8.90 -1.21 -7.47
N ASP A 65 -10.19 -1.20 -7.17
CA ASP A 65 -10.93 -2.37 -6.67
C ASP A 65 -10.77 -3.58 -7.61
N ARG A 66 -11.04 -3.42 -8.90
CA ARG A 66 -10.86 -4.45 -9.92
C ARG A 66 -9.41 -4.96 -10.00
N MET A 67 -8.42 -4.08 -9.83
CA MET A 67 -7.01 -4.43 -9.91
C MET A 67 -6.55 -5.25 -8.70
N LEU A 68 -6.93 -4.84 -7.49
CA LEU A 68 -6.66 -5.60 -6.27
C LEU A 68 -7.40 -6.94 -6.27
N ALA A 69 -8.64 -6.98 -6.76
CA ALA A 69 -9.37 -8.22 -6.98
C ALA A 69 -8.62 -9.17 -7.92
N HIS A 70 -8.06 -8.66 -9.02
CA HIS A 70 -7.29 -9.47 -9.97
C HIS A 70 -6.02 -10.05 -9.32
N LEU A 71 -5.24 -9.23 -8.60
CA LEU A 71 -4.06 -9.69 -7.87
C LEU A 71 -4.41 -10.80 -6.86
N ARG A 72 -5.52 -10.64 -6.13
CA ARG A 72 -6.04 -11.68 -5.23
C ARG A 72 -6.41 -12.96 -5.97
N MET A 73 -7.13 -12.86 -7.09
CA MET A 73 -7.59 -14.03 -7.85
C MET A 73 -6.45 -14.85 -8.46
N VAL A 74 -5.32 -14.20 -8.79
CA VAL A 74 -4.13 -14.90 -9.30
C VAL A 74 -3.18 -15.38 -8.19
N GLY A 75 -3.54 -15.17 -6.92
CA GLY A 75 -2.75 -15.58 -5.76
C GLY A 75 -1.54 -14.70 -5.45
N ALA A 76 -1.40 -13.53 -6.11
CA ALA A 76 -0.25 -12.64 -5.93
C ALA A 76 -0.16 -12.04 -4.51
N LEU A 77 -1.24 -12.10 -3.74
CA LEU A 77 -1.29 -11.57 -2.37
C LEU A 77 -1.11 -12.66 -1.29
N ASP A 78 -1.07 -13.94 -1.66
CA ASP A 78 -1.24 -15.06 -0.73
C ASP A 78 -0.03 -15.28 0.20
N ARG A 79 1.16 -14.89 -0.24
CA ARG A 79 2.43 -15.20 0.41
C ARG A 79 3.30 -13.98 0.69
N LEU A 80 2.71 -12.80 0.72
CA LEU A 80 3.40 -11.57 1.08
C LEU A 80 3.85 -11.59 2.54
N ALA A 81 4.96 -10.92 2.85
CA ALA A 81 5.37 -10.66 4.22
C ALA A 81 4.67 -9.42 4.80
N GLY A 82 4.39 -8.42 3.98
CA GLY A 82 3.66 -7.21 4.38
C GLY A 82 3.23 -6.37 3.17
N VAL A 83 2.37 -5.37 3.40
CA VAL A 83 1.87 -4.47 2.36
C VAL A 83 1.96 -3.00 2.75
N LEU A 84 2.59 -2.20 1.91
CA LEU A 84 2.75 -0.76 2.08
C LEU A 84 2.05 -0.02 0.92
N VAL A 85 0.97 0.68 1.20
CA VAL A 85 0.24 1.43 0.18
C VAL A 85 0.66 2.90 0.20
N GLY A 86 1.23 3.36 -0.90
CA GLY A 86 1.60 4.75 -1.12
C GLY A 86 0.40 5.65 -1.37
N ARG A 87 0.65 6.76 -2.06
CA ARG A 87 -0.39 7.72 -2.47
C ARG A 87 -1.03 7.24 -3.77
N PHE A 88 -2.35 7.24 -3.76
CA PHE A 88 -3.19 7.16 -4.96
C PHE A 88 -3.66 8.57 -5.26
N THR A 89 -2.97 9.27 -6.16
CA THR A 89 -3.25 10.68 -6.50
C THR A 89 -4.25 10.78 -7.64
N ASP A 90 -5.00 11.88 -7.70
CA ASP A 90 -6.07 12.10 -8.69
C ASP A 90 -7.07 10.94 -8.77
N LEU A 91 -7.34 10.30 -7.63
CA LEU A 91 -8.25 9.16 -7.53
C LEU A 91 -9.71 9.62 -7.66
N GLU A 92 -10.35 9.32 -8.79
CA GLU A 92 -11.76 9.62 -9.01
C GLU A 92 -12.64 8.66 -8.20
N ARG A 93 -13.61 9.23 -7.49
CA ARG A 93 -14.51 8.49 -6.61
C ARG A 93 -15.94 8.63 -7.09
N ASN A 94 -16.68 7.52 -7.08
CA ASN A 94 -18.12 7.58 -7.28
C ASN A 94 -18.75 8.19 -6.02
N MET A 95 -19.50 9.27 -6.18
CA MET A 95 -20.16 10.00 -5.09
C MET A 95 -21.61 9.56 -4.89
N ALA A 96 -22.04 8.46 -5.52
CA ALA A 96 -23.35 7.87 -5.30
C ALA A 96 -23.48 7.28 -3.89
N ASP A 97 -24.70 7.34 -3.34
CA ASP A 97 -25.00 6.78 -2.03
C ASP A 97 -24.66 5.27 -1.98
N GLY A 98 -23.81 4.90 -1.03
CA GLY A 98 -23.36 3.52 -0.83
C GLY A 98 -22.16 3.10 -1.70
N ALA A 99 -21.53 4.02 -2.43
CA ALA A 99 -20.25 3.74 -3.06
C ALA A 99 -19.15 3.48 -2.01
N LEU A 100 -18.28 2.52 -2.30
CA LEU A 100 -17.17 2.15 -1.41
C LEU A 100 -16.18 3.30 -1.25
N GLY A 101 -15.63 3.44 -0.04
CA GLY A 101 -14.45 4.24 0.25
C GLY A 101 -13.16 3.56 -0.22
N PHE A 102 -12.11 4.34 -0.43
CA PHE A 102 -10.78 3.80 -0.75
C PHE A 102 -10.21 2.96 0.40
N ASP A 103 -10.38 3.44 1.63
CA ASP A 103 -10.09 2.71 2.86
C ASP A 103 -10.85 1.38 2.94
N GLU A 104 -12.13 1.35 2.58
CA GLU A 104 -12.92 0.11 2.55
C GLU A 104 -12.42 -0.89 1.49
N VAL A 105 -12.00 -0.39 0.32
CA VAL A 105 -11.36 -1.22 -0.72
C VAL A 105 -10.05 -1.80 -0.20
N LEU A 106 -9.16 -0.99 0.37
CA LEU A 106 -7.90 -1.48 0.94
C LEU A 106 -8.13 -2.48 2.08
N GLU A 107 -9.08 -2.22 2.97
CA GLU A 107 -9.43 -3.12 4.07
C GLU A 107 -9.92 -4.48 3.55
N THR A 108 -10.72 -4.48 2.49
CA THR A 108 -11.29 -5.69 1.87
C THR A 108 -10.19 -6.63 1.33
N TYR A 109 -9.17 -6.08 0.68
CA TYR A 109 -8.12 -6.89 0.03
C TYR A 109 -6.87 -7.08 0.87
N LEU A 110 -6.49 -6.10 1.69
CA LEU A 110 -5.18 -6.06 2.37
C LEU A 110 -5.31 -6.24 3.89
N GLY A 111 -6.30 -5.62 4.53
CA GLY A 111 -6.50 -5.69 5.98
C GLY A 111 -6.74 -7.12 6.50
N ARG A 112 -7.31 -7.99 5.64
CA ARG A 112 -7.68 -9.37 5.96
C ARG A 112 -6.61 -10.42 5.65
N LEU A 113 -5.42 -10.01 5.18
CA LEU A 113 -4.35 -10.95 4.82
C LEU A 113 -3.65 -11.56 6.04
N GLY A 114 -3.82 -10.99 7.24
CA GLY A 114 -3.16 -11.47 8.46
C GLY A 114 -1.66 -11.15 8.52
N ILE A 115 -1.21 -10.20 7.71
CA ILE A 115 0.16 -9.69 7.63
C ILE A 115 0.16 -8.17 7.86
N PRO A 116 1.28 -7.57 8.28
CA PRO A 116 1.38 -6.12 8.47
C PRO A 116 1.00 -5.36 7.21
N ALA A 117 0.07 -4.42 7.34
CA ALA A 117 -0.45 -3.64 6.23
C ALA A 117 -0.77 -2.20 6.66
N GLY A 118 -0.42 -1.23 5.83
CA GLY A 118 -0.78 0.18 6.06
C GLY A 118 -0.82 0.98 4.77
N PHE A 119 -1.43 2.16 4.83
CA PHE A 119 -1.53 3.07 3.69
C PHE A 119 -1.22 4.52 4.05
N GLY A 120 -0.96 5.33 3.03
CA GLY A 120 -0.67 6.76 3.18
C GLY A 120 0.82 7.07 3.33
N PHE A 121 1.69 6.14 2.93
CA PHE A 121 3.12 6.37 2.85
C PHE A 121 3.45 7.37 1.74
N PRO A 122 4.49 8.21 1.91
CA PRO A 122 4.85 9.24 0.95
C PRO A 122 5.63 8.64 -0.23
N VAL A 123 4.95 7.80 -1.02
CA VAL A 123 5.48 7.14 -2.22
C VAL A 123 4.41 7.24 -3.30
N GLY A 124 4.79 7.57 -4.53
CA GLY A 124 3.88 7.73 -5.67
C GLY A 124 4.04 9.12 -6.31
N HIS A 125 3.03 9.55 -7.05
CA HIS A 125 3.07 10.80 -7.82
C HIS A 125 2.84 12.06 -6.96
N ILE A 126 3.76 12.32 -6.04
CA ILE A 126 3.76 13.50 -5.15
C ILE A 126 5.11 14.22 -5.16
N ASP A 127 5.11 15.47 -4.70
CA ASP A 127 6.32 16.32 -4.63
C ASP A 127 7.37 15.73 -3.67
N ASP A 128 6.98 15.50 -2.42
CA ASP A 128 7.85 14.96 -1.37
C ASP A 128 7.71 13.44 -1.26
N GLN A 129 8.35 12.71 -2.17
CA GLN A 129 8.32 11.24 -2.21
C GLN A 129 9.60 10.60 -1.67
N TRP A 130 9.45 9.45 -1.02
CA TRP A 130 10.55 8.54 -0.71
C TRP A 130 11.06 7.87 -1.98
N THR A 131 12.37 7.66 -2.04
CA THR A 131 12.98 6.76 -3.02
C THR A 131 13.04 5.36 -2.44
N LEU A 132 12.29 4.42 -3.02
CA LEU A 132 12.30 3.02 -2.60
C LEU A 132 13.17 2.17 -3.54
N PRO A 133 14.31 1.64 -3.07
CA PRO A 133 15.08 0.67 -3.84
C PRO A 133 14.37 -0.69 -3.87
N LEU A 134 14.12 -1.22 -5.05
CA LEU A 134 13.45 -2.52 -5.21
C LEU A 134 14.45 -3.66 -5.15
N GLY A 135 14.03 -4.79 -4.59
CA GLY A 135 14.83 -6.00 -4.41
C GLY A 135 15.69 -6.01 -3.15
N VAL A 136 15.87 -4.87 -2.47
CA VAL A 136 16.59 -4.85 -1.19
C VAL A 136 15.71 -5.30 -0.04
N ARG A 137 16.33 -5.89 0.98
CA ARG A 137 15.66 -6.23 2.24
C ARG A 137 15.28 -4.99 3.03
N ALA A 138 14.06 -4.99 3.53
CA ALA A 138 13.55 -3.99 4.45
C ALA A 138 12.83 -4.65 5.63
N ARG A 139 12.73 -3.90 6.73
CA ARG A 139 11.85 -4.17 7.88
C ARG A 139 10.71 -3.16 7.86
N PHE A 140 9.48 -3.64 7.86
CA PHE A 140 8.27 -2.83 7.89
C PHE A 140 7.54 -3.02 9.22
N ASP A 141 7.27 -1.91 9.91
CA ASP A 141 6.44 -1.85 11.13
C ASP A 141 5.17 -1.06 10.82
N ALA A 142 4.05 -1.77 10.73
CA ALA A 142 2.78 -1.16 10.29
C ALA A 142 2.12 -0.29 11.36
N GLU A 143 2.39 -0.55 12.64
CA GLU A 143 1.85 0.24 13.75
C GLU A 143 2.65 1.53 13.95
N ALA A 144 3.98 1.45 13.80
CA ALA A 144 4.84 2.63 13.85
C ALA A 144 4.79 3.47 12.56
N GLY A 145 4.40 2.85 11.43
CA GLY A 145 4.47 3.50 10.12
C GLY A 145 5.92 3.66 9.63
N GLU A 146 6.80 2.73 10.01
CA GLU A 146 8.23 2.80 9.76
C GLU A 146 8.66 1.76 8.72
N LEU A 147 9.51 2.19 7.79
CA LEU A 147 10.19 1.32 6.84
C LEU A 147 11.70 1.52 6.97
N GLU A 148 12.40 0.47 7.39
CA GLU A 148 13.85 0.46 7.56
C GLU A 148 14.50 -0.36 6.44
N LEU A 149 15.44 0.23 5.70
CA LEU A 149 16.24 -0.50 4.72
C LEU A 149 17.36 -1.24 5.45
N LEU A 150 17.42 -2.56 5.29
CA LEU A 150 18.35 -3.43 6.00
C LEU A 150 19.68 -3.65 5.26
N GLU A 151 19.78 -3.16 4.02
CA GLU A 151 20.98 -3.24 3.22
C GLU A 151 21.13 -2.04 2.27
N ALA A 152 22.35 -1.81 1.80
CA ALA A 152 22.64 -0.73 0.86
C ALA A 152 22.12 -1.08 -0.55
N ALA A 153 21.42 -0.13 -1.17
CA ALA A 153 20.92 -0.29 -2.53
C ALA A 153 21.98 -0.03 -3.62
N VAL A 154 23.08 0.62 -3.24
CA VAL A 154 24.21 0.96 -4.11
C VAL A 154 25.53 0.70 -3.37
N ALA A 155 26.57 0.40 -4.13
CA ALA A 155 27.92 0.12 -3.62
C ALA A 155 28.68 1.39 -3.20
#